data_AF-A0A0K0EHY2-F1
#
_entry.id   AF-A0A0K0EHY2-F1
#
_cell.length_a   1.000
_cell.length_b   1.000
_cell.length_c   1.000
_cell.angle_alpha   90.00
_cell.angle_beta   90.00
_cell.angle_gamma   90.00
#
_symmetry.space_group_name_H-M   'P 1'
#
loop_
_entity.id
_entity.type
_entity.pdbx_description
1 polymer ?
#
loop_
_entity_poly.entity_id
_entity_poly.type
_entity_poly.pdbx_seq_one_letter_code
_entity_poly.pdbx_strand_id
1 'polypeptide(L)'
;MALNVDPPIGQYPAAGGKSSHKIVNTTETRLAFKVKTSNNDCYRVKPVYGFVESKAQCDFDVVRLSGPPKEDKIVIQWAEVPSEETDPQAPFKAGAQAGEVILPLKAE
;
A
#
# COMPACT_ATOMS: atom_id res chain seq x y z
N MET A 1 13.07 -3.13 -8.15
CA MET A 1 11.93 -3.28 -7.22
C MET A 1 10.74 -3.74 -8.02
N ALA A 2 10.03 -4.80 -7.59
CA ALA A 2 8.88 -5.36 -8.32
C ALA A 2 7.66 -4.42 -8.25
N LEU A 3 7.40 -3.89 -7.06
CA LEU A 3 6.28 -3.02 -6.75
C LEU A 3 6.80 -1.66 -6.23
N ASN A 4 6.31 -0.57 -6.82
CA ASN A 4 6.64 0.81 -6.43
C ASN A 4 5.38 1.56 -5.98
N VAL A 5 5.54 2.68 -5.27
CA VAL A 5 4.45 3.56 -4.86
C VAL A 5 4.78 5.00 -5.26
N ASP A 6 3.84 5.68 -5.92
CA ASP A 6 4.01 7.05 -6.41
C ASP A 6 2.79 7.94 -6.06
N PRO A 7 2.94 9.08 -5.35
CA PRO A 7 4.18 9.60 -4.76
C PRO A 7 4.79 8.65 -3.70
N PRO A 8 6.12 8.62 -3.54
CA PRO A 8 6.80 7.72 -2.59
C PRO A 8 6.78 8.22 -1.14
N ILE A 9 6.04 9.29 -0.84
CA ILE A 9 5.85 9.85 0.50
C ILE A 9 4.44 10.44 0.64
N GLY A 10 3.81 10.26 1.79
CA GLY A 10 2.56 10.94 2.15
C GLY A 10 2.82 12.06 3.15
N GLN A 11 2.44 13.30 2.80
CA GLN A 11 2.57 14.47 3.69
C GLN A 11 1.19 15.03 4.00
N TYR A 12 0.92 15.31 5.28
CA TYR A 12 -0.40 15.72 5.75
C TYR A 12 -0.28 16.80 6.84
N PRO A 13 -1.27 17.71 6.92
CA PRO A 13 -1.50 18.46 8.15
C PRO A 13 -1.86 17.52 9.30
N ALA A 14 -1.38 17.80 10.51
CA ALA A 14 -1.76 17.08 11.72
C ALA A 14 -3.28 17.11 11.97
N ALA A 15 -3.95 18.19 11.54
CA ALA A 15 -5.40 18.35 11.62
C ALA A 15 -6.20 17.39 10.72
N GLY A 16 -5.56 16.74 9.74
CA GLY A 16 -6.20 15.83 8.79
C GLY A 16 -5.87 16.17 7.34
N GLY A 17 -6.07 15.20 6.45
CA GLY A 17 -5.78 15.35 5.03
C GLY A 17 -6.03 14.07 4.24
N LYS A 18 -5.82 14.15 2.92
CA LYS A 18 -5.87 12.99 2.03
C LYS A 18 -4.76 13.08 1.00
N SER A 19 -4.25 11.93 0.58
CA SER A 19 -3.40 11.78 -0.60
C SER A 19 -3.82 10.54 -1.37
N SER A 20 -3.62 10.61 -2.69
CA SER A 20 -3.80 9.47 -3.57
C SER A 20 -2.44 9.09 -4.13
N HIS A 21 -2.15 7.80 -4.08
CA HIS A 21 -0.94 7.19 -4.60
C HIS A 21 -1.31 6.16 -5.67
N LYS A 22 -0.32 5.78 -6.47
CA LYS A 22 -0.38 4.68 -7.43
C LYS A 22 0.54 3.58 -6.92
N ILE A 23 0.02 2.37 -6.78
CA ILE A 23 0.83 1.17 -6.62
C ILE A 23 1.15 0.66 -8.02
N VAL A 24 2.43 0.65 -8.40
CA VAL A 24 2.88 0.35 -9.76
C VAL A 24 3.58 -1.01 -9.77
N ASN A 25 3.03 -1.94 -10.56
CA ASN A 25 3.64 -3.23 -10.82
C ASN A 25 4.55 -3.12 -12.06
N THR A 26 5.84 -3.41 -11.86
CA THR A 26 6.84 -3.36 -12.93
C THR A 26 7.19 -4.73 -13.50
N THR A 27 6.61 -5.81 -12.98
CA THR A 27 6.89 -7.19 -13.41
C THR A 27 6.01 -7.62 -14.59
N GLU A 28 6.41 -8.71 -15.23
CA GLU A 28 5.63 -9.42 -16.27
C GLU A 28 4.55 -10.34 -15.67
N THR A 29 4.34 -10.31 -14.35
CA THR A 29 3.43 -11.19 -13.62
C THR A 29 2.39 -10.38 -12.85
N ARG A 30 1.24 -10.98 -12.56
CA ARG A 30 0.23 -10.38 -11.69
C ARG A 30 0.70 -10.44 -10.24
N LEU A 31 0.55 -9.34 -9.51
CA LEU A 31 0.91 -9.26 -8.10
C LEU A 31 -0.35 -9.09 -7.24
N ALA A 32 -0.41 -9.82 -6.13
CA ALA A 32 -1.27 -9.47 -5.00
C ALA A 32 -0.50 -8.54 -4.05
N PHE A 33 -1.19 -7.64 -3.38
CA PHE A 33 -0.59 -6.79 -2.35
C PHE A 33 -1.40 -6.76 -1.04
N LYS A 34 -0.69 -6.52 0.06
CA LYS A 34 -1.24 -6.33 1.41
C LYS A 34 -0.64 -5.08 2.04
N VAL A 35 -1.51 -4.21 2.51
CA VAL A 35 -1.14 -2.94 3.14
C VAL A 35 -1.17 -3.08 4.67
N LYS A 36 -0.11 -2.60 5.33
CA LYS A 36 -0.02 -2.52 6.79
C LYS A 36 0.40 -1.11 7.18
N THR A 37 -0.28 -0.51 8.15
CA THR A 37 -0.01 0.85 8.63
C THR A 37 0.55 0.79 10.06
N SER A 38 1.52 1.65 10.39
CA SER A 38 2.06 1.76 11.76
C SER A 38 1.10 2.39 12.77
N ASN A 39 0.09 3.12 12.29
CA ASN A 39 -0.86 3.88 13.10
C ASN A 39 -2.27 3.85 12.49
N ASN A 40 -3.04 2.82 12.86
CA ASN A 40 -4.42 2.66 12.42
C ASN A 40 -5.38 3.61 13.14
N ASP A 41 -4.96 4.32 14.18
CA ASP A 41 -5.82 5.27 14.88
C ASP A 41 -5.96 6.57 14.07
N CYS A 42 -4.86 7.03 13.46
CA CYS A 42 -4.81 8.29 12.73
C CYS A 42 -4.91 8.15 11.20
N TYR A 43 -4.77 6.94 10.64
CA TYR A 43 -4.82 6.75 9.19
C TYR A 43 -5.91 5.76 8.79
N ARG A 44 -6.55 6.04 7.65
CA ARG A 44 -7.39 5.10 6.90
C ARG A 44 -6.76 4.91 5.53
N VAL A 45 -6.75 3.67 5.05
CA VAL A 45 -6.12 3.30 3.78
C VAL A 45 -7.10 2.49 2.96
N LYS A 46 -7.09 2.69 1.64
CA LYS A 46 -7.93 1.92 0.73
C LYS A 46 -7.24 1.74 -0.63
N PRO A 47 -7.20 0.52 -1.18
CA PRO A 47 -7.58 -0.75 -0.56
C PRO A 47 -6.52 -1.28 0.43
N VAL A 48 -6.92 -2.22 1.31
CA VAL A 48 -5.97 -2.93 2.22
C VAL A 48 -5.35 -4.15 1.52
N TYR A 49 -6.12 -4.79 0.64
CA TYR A 49 -5.70 -5.90 -0.20
C TYR A 49 -6.18 -5.65 -1.63
N GLY A 50 -5.42 -6.11 -2.61
CA GLY A 50 -5.83 -6.03 -4.00
C GLY A 50 -4.84 -6.74 -4.92
N PHE A 51 -5.12 -6.64 -6.22
CA PHE A 51 -4.24 -7.08 -7.27
C PHE A 51 -3.75 -5.90 -8.08
N VAL A 52 -2.55 -6.03 -8.65
CA VAL A 52 -2.05 -5.17 -9.71
C VAL A 52 -1.61 -6.07 -10.86
N GLU A 53 -2.27 -5.94 -12.00
CA GLU A 53 -1.94 -6.71 -13.20
C GLU A 53 -0.50 -6.43 -13.65
N SER A 54 0.03 -7.32 -14.50
CA SER A 54 1.35 -7.14 -15.09
C SER A 54 1.45 -5.78 -15.78
N LYS A 55 2.56 -5.06 -15.53
CA LYS A 55 2.83 -3.72 -16.06
C LYS A 55 1.73 -2.68 -15.83
N ALA A 56 0.84 -2.92 -14.86
CA ALA A 56 -0.26 -2.04 -14.54
C ALA A 56 -0.02 -1.27 -13.24
N GLN A 57 -0.97 -0.40 -12.92
CA GLN A 57 -1.01 0.32 -11.66
C GLN A 57 -2.41 0.32 -11.08
N CYS A 58 -2.52 0.44 -9.75
CA CYS A 58 -3.79 0.64 -9.07
C CYS A 58 -3.78 1.89 -8.19
N ASP A 59 -4.95 2.47 -7.97
CA ASP A 59 -5.14 3.56 -7.03
C ASP A 59 -5.04 3.09 -5.59
N PHE A 60 -4.37 3.89 -4.75
CA PHE A 60 -4.21 3.69 -3.32
C PHE A 60 -4.41 5.01 -2.57
N ASP A 61 -5.52 5.12 -1.86
CA ASP A 61 -5.88 6.31 -1.10
C ASP A 61 -5.46 6.17 0.36
N VAL A 62 -4.89 7.26 0.89
CA VAL A 62 -4.55 7.41 2.29
C VAL A 62 -5.24 8.66 2.84
N VAL A 63 -5.99 8.48 3.92
CA VAL A 63 -6.67 9.55 4.63
C VAL A 63 -6.06 9.69 6.02
N ARG A 64 -5.52 10.86 6.31
CA ARG A 64 -5.09 11.27 7.65
C ARG A 64 -6.28 11.85 8.40
N LEU A 65 -6.55 11.31 9.58
CA LEU A 65 -7.48 11.86 10.56
C LEU A 65 -6.76 12.86 11.46
N SER A 66 -7.53 13.70 12.16
CA SER A 66 -6.99 14.62 13.15
C SER A 66 -6.25 13.85 14.25
N GLY A 67 -5.03 14.27 14.57
CA GLY A 67 -4.19 13.64 15.59
C GLY A 67 -2.86 14.38 15.75
N PRO A 68 -1.99 13.96 16.67
CA PRO A 68 -0.73 14.64 16.91
C PRO A 68 0.20 14.61 15.67
N PRO A 69 1.01 15.67 15.45
CA PRO A 69 2.12 15.63 14.51
C PRO A 69 3.01 14.42 14.80
N LYS A 70 3.26 13.58 13.80
CA LYS A 70 3.98 12.32 13.96
C LYS A 70 4.42 11.76 12.61
N GLU A 71 5.59 11.14 12.60
CA GLU A 71 6.04 10.29 11.51
C GLU A 71 5.54 8.85 11.69
N ASP A 72 4.92 8.33 10.64
CA ASP A 72 4.35 6.99 10.54
C ASP A 72 4.78 6.36 9.21
N LYS A 73 4.42 5.10 8.98
CA LYS A 73 4.73 4.41 7.73
C LYS A 73 3.63 3.45 7.32
N ILE A 74 3.52 3.26 6.01
CA ILE A 74 2.77 2.18 5.38
C ILE A 74 3.78 1.20 4.81
N VAL A 75 3.58 -0.09 5.08
CA VAL A 75 4.32 -1.19 4.46
C VAL A 75 3.37 -1.91 3.51
N ILE A 76 3.70 -1.93 2.23
CA ILE A 76 2.96 -2.67 1.21
C ILE A 76 3.78 -3.90 0.85
N GLN A 77 3.29 -5.07 1.25
CA GLN A 77 3.87 -6.36 0.91
C GLN A 77 3.27 -6.84 -0.41
N TRP A 78 4.04 -7.54 -1.23
CA TRP A 78 3.54 -8.15 -2.47
C TRP A 78 3.87 -9.64 -2.55
N ALA A 79 3.10 -10.35 -3.36
CA ALA A 79 3.34 -11.73 -3.74
C ALA A 79 2.98 -11.92 -5.22
N GLU A 80 3.73 -12.74 -5.94
CA GLU A 80 3.36 -13.17 -7.28
C GLU A 80 2.19 -14.14 -7.21
N VAL A 81 1.20 -13.97 -8.08
CA VAL A 81 0.00 -14.81 -8.12
C VAL A 81 -0.35 -15.19 -9.55
N PRO A 82 -0.92 -16.38 -9.77
CA PRO A 82 -1.47 -16.75 -11.08
C PRO A 82 -2.66 -15.85 -11.45
N SER A 83 -2.96 -15.75 -12.74
CA SER A 83 -4.08 -14.94 -13.25
C SER A 83 -5.45 -15.41 -12.74
N GLU A 84 -5.53 -16.69 -12.38
CA GLU A 84 -6.69 -17.40 -11.88
C GLU A 84 -6.93 -17.16 -10.38
N GLU A 85 -5.98 -16.55 -9.66
CA GLU A 85 -6.17 -16.22 -8.25
C GLU A 85 -7.28 -15.17 -8.08
N THR A 86 -8.18 -15.43 -7.13
CA THR A 86 -9.36 -14.60 -6.86
C THR A 86 -9.36 -14.00 -5.45
N ASP A 87 -8.64 -14.59 -4.49
CA ASP A 87 -8.45 -14.03 -3.15
C ASP A 87 -7.08 -13.35 -3.03
N PRO A 88 -6.99 -12.01 -3.04
CA PRO A 88 -5.72 -11.30 -2.87
C PRO A 88 -5.09 -11.54 -1.49
N GLN A 89 -5.84 -12.08 -0.52
CA GLN A 89 -5.32 -12.41 0.80
C GLN A 89 -4.65 -13.78 0.87
N ALA A 90 -4.99 -14.71 -0.03
CA ALA A 90 -4.50 -16.10 -0.03
C ALA A 90 -2.98 -16.20 0.10
N PRO A 91 -2.15 -15.51 -0.72
CA PRO A 91 -0.70 -15.61 -0.61
C PRO A 91 -0.18 -15.11 0.76
N PHE A 92 -0.80 -14.09 1.35
CA PHE A 92 -0.36 -13.54 2.64
C PHE A 92 -0.80 -14.38 3.84
N LYS A 93 -1.89 -15.14 3.72
CA LYS A 93 -2.28 -16.16 4.71
C LYS A 93 -1.32 -17.35 4.68
N ALA A 94 -0.80 -17.68 3.50
CA ALA A 94 0.19 -18.73 3.29
C ALA A 94 1.64 -18.30 3.62
N GLY A 95 1.89 -17.02 3.92
CA GLY A 95 3.25 -16.50 4.17
C GLY A 95 4.12 -16.37 2.92
N ALA A 96 3.50 -16.29 1.74
CA ALA A 96 4.15 -16.25 0.44
C ALA A 96 4.52 -14.82 -0.05
N GLN A 97 4.63 -13.84 0.86
CA GLN A 97 5.10 -12.51 0.45
C GLN A 97 6.55 -12.56 -0.06
N ALA A 98 6.77 -12.01 -1.25
CA ALA A 98 8.07 -12.00 -1.93
C ALA A 98 8.91 -10.76 -1.59
N GLY A 99 8.27 -9.69 -1.09
CA GLY A 99 8.96 -8.48 -0.67
C GLY A 99 8.01 -7.41 -0.15
N GLU A 100 8.57 -6.26 0.19
CA GLU A 100 7.82 -5.10 0.69
C GLU A 100 8.41 -3.75 0.29
N VAL A 101 7.55 -2.74 0.21
CA VAL A 101 7.90 -1.34 -0.05
C VAL A 101 7.33 -0.49 1.07
N ILE A 102 8.13 0.48 1.51
CA ILE A 102 7.77 1.37 2.61
C ILE A 102 7.39 2.73 2.02
N LEU A 103 6.19 3.18 2.35
CA LEU A 103 5.70 4.54 2.09
C LEU A 103 5.74 5.31 3.42
N PRO A 104 6.70 6.23 3.62
CA PRO A 104 6.72 7.10 4.79
C PRO A 104 5.52 8.05 4.80
N LEU A 105 4.98 8.29 5.99
CA LEU A 105 3.90 9.24 6.24
C LEU A 105 4.40 10.30 7.22
N LYS A 106 4.31 11.57 6.85
CA LYS A 106 4.66 12.70 7.72
C LYS A 106 3.41 13.53 7.99
N ALA A 107 3.03 13.64 9.27
CA ALA A 107 1.99 14.57 9.72
C ALA A 107 2.63 15.71 10.51
N GLU A 108 2.41 16.96 10.08
CA GLU A 108 2.95 18.18 10.70
C GLU A 108 1.90 19.27 10.92
#